data_AF-A0A9Q9J5I2-F1
#
_entry.id   AF-A0A9Q9J5I2-F1
#
_cell.length_a   1.000
_cell.length_b   1.000
_cell.length_c   1.000
_cell.angle_alpha   90.00
_cell.angle_beta   90.00
_cell.angle_gamma   90.00
#
_symmetry.space_group_name_H-M   'P 1'
#
loop_
_entity.id
_entity.type
_entity.pdbx_description
1 polymer ?
#
loop_
_entity_poly.entity_id
_entity_poly.type
_entity_poly.pdbx_seq_one_letter_code
_entity_poly.pdbx_strand_id
1 'polypeptide(L)'
;MTKLKNRQIERFFRNKGNSKLLVTENWLVDKGGQSSFMLDWRLSPKQINEFRIKQAEMFTAKEYSESSSRMLLNNYDKTDIVCISGIVSDVVVDKDFVLKKDGSNFKQNKTRLLIDNPYIEWVVTKYGKQCVRRKLDSHIWFYVDEILHMNPKKDKLTVSIGDMMMMAGRVKEYYGRGDYGVKAIKYGLGDLVLIDSGMQVRSRVDKEKYTIVSNYPRKDDWVLKCERNLNSEAKGRISAIRYRESLYPSYKERMTINKLKVGRKFEK
;
A
#
# COMPACT_ATOMS: atom_id res chain seq x y z
N MET A 1 -21.05 11.62 6.48
CA MET A 1 -19.95 11.68 7.49
C MET A 1 -18.60 12.16 6.95
N THR A 2 -18.39 12.26 5.63
CA THR A 2 -17.11 12.68 4.99
C THR A 2 -16.78 14.17 5.09
N LYS A 3 -17.77 15.08 5.07
CA LYS A 3 -17.56 16.54 5.13
C LYS A 3 -16.92 17.05 6.43
N LEU A 4 -17.14 16.37 7.57
CA LEU A 4 -16.63 16.78 8.88
C LEU A 4 -15.14 16.46 9.08
N LYS A 5 -14.66 15.34 8.51
CA LYS A 5 -13.22 14.98 8.55
C LYS A 5 -12.39 15.95 7.72
N ASN A 6 -12.91 16.43 6.58
CA ASN A 6 -12.22 17.40 5.71
C ASN A 6 -11.96 18.75 6.42
N ARG A 7 -12.94 19.27 7.18
CA ARG A 7 -12.80 20.54 7.94
C ARG A 7 -11.74 20.48 9.04
N GLN A 8 -11.56 19.33 9.70
CA GLN A 8 -10.56 19.19 10.77
C GLN A 8 -9.14 19.20 10.20
N ILE A 9 -8.94 18.60 9.03
CA ILE A 9 -7.62 18.55 8.42
C ILE A 9 -7.27 19.88 7.74
N GLU A 10 -8.23 20.54 7.08
CA GLU A 10 -8.05 21.92 6.60
C GLU A 10 -7.69 22.90 7.73
N ARG A 11 -8.33 22.77 8.91
CA ARG A 11 -8.00 23.57 10.11
C ARG A 11 -6.61 23.28 10.64
N PHE A 12 -6.16 22.01 10.64
CA PHE A 12 -4.80 21.64 11.02
C PHE A 12 -3.75 22.36 10.15
N PHE A 13 -4.03 22.53 8.86
CA PHE A 13 -3.11 23.16 7.91
C PHE A 13 -3.19 24.69 7.82
N ARG A 14 -4.24 25.33 8.33
CA ARG A 14 -4.33 26.81 8.44
C ARG A 14 -3.62 27.37 9.67
N ASN A 15 -3.47 26.60 10.75
CA ASN A 15 -3.07 27.14 12.06
C ASN A 15 -1.54 27.27 12.32
N LYS A 16 -0.67 27.06 11.33
CA LYS A 16 0.80 27.25 11.48
C LYS A 16 1.36 28.45 10.68
N GLY A 17 0.70 29.61 10.76
CA GLY A 17 1.31 30.92 10.45
C GLY A 17 1.71 31.21 9.00
N ASN A 18 1.44 30.32 8.04
CA ASN A 18 1.67 30.57 6.62
C ASN A 18 0.40 30.26 5.83
N SER A 19 -0.22 31.29 5.29
CA SER A 19 -1.52 31.31 4.59
C SER A 19 -1.51 30.70 3.18
N LYS A 20 -0.44 29.99 2.79
CA LYS A 20 -0.44 29.16 1.56
C LYS A 20 -0.74 27.73 1.94
N LEU A 21 -1.85 27.20 1.40
CA LEU A 21 -2.17 25.78 1.39
C LEU A 21 -0.93 24.98 0.95
N LEU A 22 -0.22 24.39 1.92
CA LEU A 22 0.95 23.52 1.72
C LEU A 22 0.57 22.15 1.10
N VAL A 23 -0.73 21.93 0.96
CA VAL A 23 -1.39 20.88 0.19
C VAL A 23 -2.12 21.61 -0.91
N THR A 24 -1.83 21.33 -2.18
CA THR A 24 -2.62 21.93 -3.27
C THR A 24 -4.09 21.55 -3.11
N GLU A 25 -5.03 22.45 -3.40
CA GLU A 25 -6.50 22.31 -3.22
C GLU A 25 -7.12 21.03 -3.83
N ASN A 26 -6.35 20.20 -4.53
CA ASN A 26 -6.74 18.87 -4.99
C ASN A 26 -6.68 17.86 -3.83
N TRP A 27 -7.52 18.08 -2.82
CA TRP A 27 -7.96 17.04 -1.90
C TRP A 27 -8.86 16.08 -2.67
N LEU A 28 -8.31 14.90 -3.01
CA LEU A 28 -8.94 13.95 -3.94
C LEU A 28 -9.06 14.55 -5.35
N VAL A 29 -9.02 13.68 -6.36
CA VAL A 29 -9.10 14.06 -7.79
C VAL A 29 -7.79 14.60 -8.33
N ASP A 30 -6.85 13.69 -8.58
CA ASP A 30 -6.25 13.70 -9.92
C ASP A 30 -7.10 12.80 -10.82
N LYS A 31 -7.14 13.09 -12.13
CA LYS A 31 -8.07 12.60 -13.17
C LYS A 31 -8.09 11.06 -13.39
N GLY A 32 -8.29 10.30 -12.32
CA GLY A 32 -8.14 8.84 -12.20
C GLY A 32 -8.68 8.25 -10.89
N GLY A 33 -8.90 9.06 -9.84
CA GLY A 33 -9.66 8.60 -8.67
C GLY A 33 -8.88 7.90 -7.56
N GLN A 34 -7.54 8.00 -7.55
CA GLN A 34 -6.75 7.70 -6.35
C GLN A 34 -6.98 8.75 -5.25
N SER A 35 -7.15 8.30 -4.01
CA SER A 35 -7.30 9.18 -2.84
C SER A 35 -6.01 9.15 -2.02
N SER A 36 -5.10 10.08 -2.27
CA SER A 36 -3.82 10.22 -1.56
C SER A 36 -3.44 11.70 -1.49
N PHE A 37 -2.54 12.07 -0.58
CA PHE A 37 -1.94 13.40 -0.57
C PHE A 37 -0.94 13.55 -1.72
N MET A 38 -1.24 14.46 -2.65
CA MET A 38 -0.25 15.01 -3.56
C MET A 38 0.38 16.25 -2.93
N LEU A 39 1.67 16.16 -2.62
CA LEU A 39 2.41 17.19 -1.91
C LEU A 39 3.13 18.16 -2.85
N ASP A 40 3.39 19.38 -2.39
CA ASP A 40 4.28 20.31 -3.09
C ASP A 40 5.75 19.86 -2.97
N TRP A 41 6.52 20.03 -4.04
CA TRP A 41 7.95 19.66 -4.08
C TRP A 41 8.85 20.45 -3.13
N ARG A 42 8.38 21.59 -2.63
CA ARG A 42 9.12 22.46 -1.72
C ARG A 42 9.05 22.02 -0.26
N LEU A 43 8.24 21.02 0.07
CA LEU A 43 8.12 20.56 1.44
C LEU A 43 9.42 19.93 1.94
N SER A 44 9.80 20.29 3.16
CA SER A 44 10.93 19.65 3.84
C SER A 44 10.63 18.18 4.15
N PRO A 45 11.65 17.31 4.28
CA PRO A 45 11.46 15.91 4.68
C PRO A 45 10.65 15.74 5.97
N LYS A 46 10.82 16.64 6.95
CA LYS A 46 10.04 16.62 8.19
C LYS A 46 8.55 16.85 7.91
N GLN A 47 8.20 17.83 7.09
CA GLN A 47 6.81 18.11 6.72
C GLN A 47 6.20 16.94 5.94
N ILE A 48 6.94 16.36 4.97
CA ILE A 48 6.49 15.19 4.23
C ILE A 48 6.13 14.04 5.18
N ASN A 49 6.95 13.82 6.23
CA ASN A 49 6.66 12.80 7.23
C ASN A 49 5.41 13.12 8.07
N GLU A 50 5.15 14.39 8.41
CA GLU A 50 3.92 14.81 9.09
C GLU A 50 2.68 14.50 8.23
N PHE A 51 2.74 14.74 6.91
CA PHE A 51 1.66 14.38 5.98
C PHE A 51 1.44 12.87 5.90
N ARG A 52 2.52 12.10 5.85
CA ARG A 52 2.47 10.64 5.82
C ARG A 52 1.81 10.06 7.07
N ILE A 53 2.12 10.58 8.26
CA ILE A 53 1.47 10.22 9.52
C ILE A 53 -0.04 10.50 9.45
N LYS A 54 -0.44 11.68 8.96
CA LYS A 54 -1.87 12.01 8.79
C LYS A 54 -2.56 11.10 7.79
N GLN A 55 -1.88 10.70 6.72
CA GLN A 55 -2.41 9.70 5.80
C GLN A 55 -2.62 8.36 6.51
N ALA A 56 -1.63 7.90 7.26
CA ALA A 56 -1.73 6.67 8.04
C ALA A 56 -2.92 6.70 9.02
N GLU A 57 -3.11 7.78 9.78
CA GLU A 57 -4.26 7.97 10.67
C GLU A 57 -5.60 7.88 9.93
N MET A 58 -5.69 8.46 8.72
CA MET A 58 -6.93 8.44 7.93
C MET A 58 -7.29 7.03 7.43
N PHE A 59 -6.31 6.30 6.90
CA PHE A 59 -6.52 4.97 6.34
C PHE A 59 -6.73 3.91 7.43
N THR A 60 -5.99 4.02 8.53
CA THR A 60 -6.19 3.15 9.71
C THR A 60 -7.50 3.45 10.44
N ALA A 61 -8.18 4.57 10.17
CA ALA A 61 -9.54 4.78 10.70
C ALA A 61 -10.65 4.13 9.84
N LYS A 62 -10.32 3.53 8.69
CA LYS A 62 -11.30 2.98 7.75
C LYS A 62 -11.64 1.53 8.13
N GLU A 63 -12.93 1.20 8.07
CA GLU A 63 -13.41 -0.19 8.11
C GLU A 63 -13.34 -0.78 6.71
N TYR A 64 -12.91 -2.05 6.61
CA TYR A 64 -12.87 -2.77 5.34
C TYR A 64 -13.82 -3.96 5.41
N SER A 65 -14.58 -4.18 4.34
CA SER A 65 -15.26 -5.44 4.11
C SER A 65 -14.21 -6.57 4.00
N GLU A 66 -14.53 -7.75 4.53
CA GLU A 66 -13.62 -8.91 4.52
C GLU A 66 -13.26 -9.39 3.09
N SER A 67 -14.02 -8.96 2.08
CA SER A 67 -13.84 -9.32 0.67
C SER A 67 -12.76 -8.46 -0.01
N SER A 68 -11.54 -8.99 -0.10
CA SER A 68 -10.45 -8.42 -0.89
C SER A 68 -10.47 -8.85 -2.36
N SER A 69 -10.03 -7.92 -3.22
CA SER A 69 -9.64 -8.04 -4.63
C SER A 69 -10.47 -9.00 -5.49
N ARG A 70 -11.49 -8.47 -6.16
CA ARG A 70 -12.26 -9.21 -7.17
C ARG A 70 -12.42 -8.42 -8.47
N MET A 71 -12.31 -9.15 -9.57
CA MET A 71 -12.79 -8.86 -10.92
C MET A 71 -11.99 -8.00 -11.91
N LEU A 72 -10.95 -7.25 -11.54
CA LEU A 72 -10.27 -6.41 -12.57
C LEU A 72 -8.96 -6.99 -13.12
N LEU A 73 -8.23 -7.75 -12.31
CA LEU A 73 -6.99 -8.39 -12.74
C LEU A 73 -7.21 -9.61 -13.63
N ASN A 74 -8.42 -10.17 -13.67
CA ASN A 74 -8.77 -11.30 -14.54
C ASN A 74 -8.75 -10.94 -16.04
N ASN A 75 -8.74 -9.65 -16.39
CA ASN A 75 -8.73 -9.18 -17.76
C ASN A 75 -7.32 -9.20 -18.38
N TYR A 76 -6.30 -9.55 -17.60
CA TYR A 76 -4.92 -9.59 -18.04
C TYR A 76 -4.42 -11.04 -18.07
N ASP A 77 -3.57 -11.34 -19.04
CA ASP A 77 -3.01 -12.68 -19.19
C ASP A 77 -2.02 -12.98 -18.07
N LYS A 78 -1.84 -14.27 -17.73
CA LYS A 78 -0.90 -14.72 -16.69
C LYS A 78 0.56 -14.33 -16.98
N THR A 79 0.87 -14.06 -18.24
CA THR A 79 2.19 -13.60 -18.70
C THR A 79 2.36 -12.09 -18.60
N ASP A 80 1.27 -11.34 -18.44
CA ASP A 80 1.32 -9.88 -18.36
C ASP A 80 1.92 -9.43 -17.04
N ILE A 81 2.69 -8.33 -17.12
CA ILE A 81 3.21 -7.65 -15.95
C ILE A 81 2.37 -6.42 -15.69
N VAL A 82 1.66 -6.40 -14.57
CA VAL A 82 0.78 -5.31 -14.16
C VAL A 82 1.48 -4.50 -13.09
N CYS A 83 1.64 -3.19 -13.34
CA CYS A 83 2.12 -2.24 -12.35
C CYS A 83 0.95 -1.56 -11.66
N ILE A 84 0.94 -1.67 -10.34
CA ILE A 84 -0.03 -0.99 -9.48
C ILE A 84 0.67 0.00 -8.56
N SER A 85 -0.03 1.07 -8.23
CA SER A 85 0.30 1.96 -7.14
C SER A 85 -0.86 2.01 -6.15
N GLY A 86 -0.59 2.19 -4.87
CA GLY A 86 -1.62 2.41 -3.86
C GLY A 86 -1.04 2.70 -2.48
N ILE A 87 -1.89 3.02 -1.52
CA ILE A 87 -1.48 3.41 -0.17
C ILE A 87 -1.34 2.19 0.72
N VAL A 88 -0.20 2.06 1.39
CA VAL A 88 0.00 1.07 2.44
C VAL A 88 -0.85 1.47 3.63
N SER A 89 -1.90 0.72 3.90
CA SER A 89 -2.84 1.02 5.00
C SER A 89 -2.70 0.07 6.17
N ASP A 90 -2.03 -1.08 5.97
CA ASP A 90 -1.90 -2.09 7.00
C ASP A 90 -0.75 -3.06 6.77
N VAL A 91 -0.37 -3.72 7.87
CA VAL A 91 0.48 -4.89 7.87
C VAL A 91 0.00 -5.90 8.91
N VAL A 92 -0.08 -7.17 8.52
CA VAL A 92 -0.50 -8.27 9.38
C VAL A 92 0.59 -9.35 9.38
N VAL A 93 1.00 -9.77 10.57
CA VAL A 93 1.82 -10.97 10.75
C VAL A 93 0.90 -12.12 11.09
N ASP A 94 0.61 -12.95 10.10
CA ASP A 94 -0.10 -14.21 10.30
C ASP A 94 0.85 -15.18 10.97
N LYS A 95 0.52 -15.55 12.20
CA LYS A 95 1.19 -16.60 12.95
C LYS A 95 0.56 -17.93 12.53
N ASP A 96 0.85 -18.36 11.31
CA ASP A 96 0.40 -19.67 10.83
C ASP A 96 1.39 -20.76 11.28
N PHE A 97 0.83 -21.89 11.70
CA PHE A 97 1.59 -23.12 11.92
C PHE A 97 1.62 -23.90 10.61
N VAL A 98 2.80 -24.12 10.05
CA VAL A 98 2.98 -24.98 8.89
C VAL A 98 3.44 -26.34 9.40
N LEU A 99 2.65 -27.37 9.12
CA LEU A 99 3.02 -28.77 9.33
C LEU A 99 4.08 -29.14 8.28
N LYS A 100 5.28 -29.50 8.73
CA LYS A 100 6.28 -30.13 7.87
C LYS A 100 5.87 -31.57 7.52
N LYS A 101 6.45 -32.11 6.46
CA LYS A 101 6.30 -33.53 6.06
C LYS A 101 6.74 -34.52 7.17
N ASP A 102 7.56 -34.07 8.11
CA ASP A 102 8.03 -34.85 9.27
C ASP A 102 7.11 -34.75 10.51
N GLY A 103 5.97 -34.06 10.40
CA GLY A 103 5.01 -33.89 11.49
C GLY A 103 5.37 -32.81 12.52
N SER A 104 6.51 -32.12 12.37
CA SER A 104 6.87 -31.01 13.26
C SER A 104 6.12 -29.72 12.88
N ASN A 105 5.62 -29.02 13.89
CA ASN A 105 5.01 -27.69 13.73
C ASN A 105 6.12 -26.64 13.66
N PHE A 106 6.28 -26.00 12.50
CA PHE A 106 7.10 -24.78 12.40
C PHE A 106 6.18 -23.56 12.31
N LYS A 107 6.41 -22.57 13.18
CA LYS A 107 5.70 -21.30 13.12
C LYS A 107 6.29 -20.46 11.99
N GLN A 108 5.65 -20.47 10.83
CA GLN A 108 6.04 -19.59 9.74
C GLN A 108 5.22 -18.32 9.85
N ASN A 109 5.85 -17.26 10.37
CA ASN A 109 5.23 -15.95 10.38
C ASN A 109 5.13 -15.44 8.93
N LYS A 110 3.96 -15.52 8.32
CA LYS A 110 3.70 -14.92 7.01
C LYS A 110 3.25 -13.49 7.20
N THR A 111 3.98 -12.55 6.62
CA THR A 111 3.62 -11.14 6.71
C THR A 111 2.88 -10.72 5.45
N ARG A 112 1.70 -10.11 5.61
CA ARG A 112 0.92 -9.53 4.53
C ARG A 112 0.83 -8.02 4.68
N LEU A 113 0.91 -7.31 3.56
CA LEU A 113 0.65 -5.88 3.47
C LEU A 113 -0.68 -5.63 2.78
N LEU A 114 -1.41 -4.61 3.26
CA LEU A 114 -2.62 -4.12 2.64
C LEU A 114 -2.33 -2.86 1.84
N ILE A 115 -2.75 -2.87 0.58
CA ILE A 115 -2.73 -1.71 -0.30
C ILE A 115 -4.16 -1.25 -0.58
N ASP A 116 -4.40 0.01 -0.26
CA ASP A 116 -5.63 0.72 -0.50
C ASP A 116 -5.59 1.64 -1.70
N ASN A 117 -6.78 1.90 -2.25
CA ASN A 117 -6.99 2.67 -3.46
C ASN A 117 -5.99 2.28 -4.56
N PRO A 118 -5.83 0.98 -4.86
CA PRO A 118 -4.89 0.54 -5.85
C PRO A 118 -5.31 1.06 -7.24
N TYR A 119 -4.31 1.36 -8.05
CA TYR A 119 -4.46 1.93 -9.37
C TYR A 119 -3.47 1.27 -10.30
N ILE A 120 -3.95 0.78 -11.44
CA ILE A 120 -3.09 0.25 -12.48
C ILE A 120 -2.45 1.42 -13.19
N GLU A 121 -1.14 1.53 -13.08
CA GLU A 121 -0.34 2.59 -13.71
C GLU A 121 -0.07 2.24 -15.16
N TRP A 122 0.47 1.05 -15.38
CA TRP A 122 0.82 0.53 -16.70
C TRP A 122 0.82 -0.99 -16.70
N VAL A 123 0.73 -1.56 -17.89
CA VAL A 123 0.79 -3.02 -18.12
C VAL A 123 1.79 -3.28 -19.23
N VAL A 124 2.59 -4.33 -19.09
CA VAL A 124 3.42 -4.87 -20.16
C VAL A 124 2.80 -6.17 -20.63
N THR A 125 2.39 -6.18 -21.89
CA THR A 125 1.83 -7.35 -22.57
C THR A 125 2.79 -7.81 -23.68
N LYS A 126 2.45 -8.87 -24.40
CA LYS A 126 3.16 -9.28 -25.63
C LYS A 126 3.22 -8.18 -26.70
N TYR A 127 2.33 -7.20 -26.65
CA TYR A 127 2.28 -6.05 -27.57
C TYR A 127 3.09 -4.83 -27.08
N GLY A 128 3.76 -4.94 -25.94
CA GLY A 128 4.56 -3.88 -25.35
C GLY A 128 3.91 -3.20 -24.13
N LYS A 129 4.51 -2.09 -23.71
CA LYS A 129 4.10 -1.33 -22.51
C LYS A 129 2.98 -0.34 -22.82
N GLN A 130 1.88 -0.44 -22.09
CA GLN A 130 0.72 0.44 -22.21
C GLN A 130 0.48 1.19 -20.90
N CYS A 131 0.25 2.50 -20.99
CA CYS A 131 -0.17 3.32 -19.85
C CYS A 131 -1.69 3.19 -19.71
N VAL A 132 -2.17 2.49 -18.69
CA VAL A 132 -3.60 2.16 -18.54
C VAL A 132 -4.30 3.17 -17.65
N ARG A 133 -3.65 3.58 -16.55
CA ARG A 133 -4.20 4.51 -15.55
C ARG A 133 -5.66 4.20 -15.21
N ARG A 134 -5.88 3.11 -14.47
CA ARG A 134 -7.23 2.63 -14.12
C ARG A 134 -7.35 2.30 -12.63
N LYS A 135 -8.42 2.78 -11.99
CA LYS A 135 -8.71 2.48 -10.60
C LYS A 135 -9.19 1.05 -10.43
N LEU A 136 -8.68 0.40 -9.38
CA LEU A 136 -9.18 -0.86 -8.88
C LEU A 136 -10.16 -0.58 -7.74
N ASP A 137 -11.40 -1.02 -7.87
CA ASP A 137 -12.46 -0.77 -6.88
C ASP A 137 -12.38 -1.71 -5.67
N SER A 138 -11.16 -2.01 -5.22
CA SER A 138 -10.89 -2.98 -4.15
C SER A 138 -9.61 -2.63 -3.41
N HIS A 139 -9.27 -3.39 -2.38
CA HIS A 139 -7.95 -3.36 -1.75
C HIS A 139 -7.19 -4.65 -2.12
N ILE A 140 -5.86 -4.59 -2.09
CA ILE A 140 -4.99 -5.72 -2.42
C ILE A 140 -4.21 -6.13 -1.18
N TRP A 141 -4.36 -7.39 -0.80
CA TRP A 141 -3.42 -8.05 0.09
C TRP A 141 -2.36 -8.75 -0.74
N PHE A 142 -1.10 -8.61 -0.34
CA PHE A 142 -0.02 -9.44 -0.85
C PHE A 142 0.89 -9.87 0.29
N TYR A 143 1.52 -11.02 0.14
CA TYR A 143 2.51 -11.49 1.08
C TYR A 143 3.87 -10.88 0.78
N VAL A 144 4.59 -10.49 1.83
CA VAL A 144 5.91 -9.87 1.73
C VAL A 144 6.94 -10.81 1.08
N ASP A 145 6.78 -12.13 1.24
CA ASP A 145 7.64 -13.15 0.63
C ASP A 145 7.47 -13.26 -0.90
N GLU A 146 6.36 -12.76 -1.46
CA GLU A 146 6.18 -12.64 -2.91
C GLU A 146 6.97 -11.44 -3.48
N ILE A 147 7.57 -10.57 -2.65
CA ILE A 147 8.50 -9.53 -3.13
C ILE A 147 9.88 -10.14 -3.37
N LEU A 148 10.13 -10.53 -4.61
CA LEU A 148 11.37 -11.18 -5.03
C LEU A 148 12.44 -10.16 -5.47
N HIS A 149 11.98 -9.03 -6.00
CA HIS A 149 12.83 -8.04 -6.64
C HIS A 149 12.53 -6.62 -6.17
N MET A 150 13.49 -5.73 -6.37
CA MET A 150 13.32 -4.30 -6.20
C MET A 150 13.94 -3.53 -7.37
N ASN A 151 13.50 -2.28 -7.55
CA ASN A 151 14.02 -1.38 -8.56
C ASN A 151 15.56 -1.35 -8.53
N PRO A 152 16.25 -1.69 -9.62
CA PRO A 152 17.71 -1.78 -9.65
C PRO A 152 18.40 -0.43 -9.44
N LYS A 153 17.67 0.68 -9.55
CA LYS A 153 18.17 2.04 -9.27
C LYS A 153 18.10 2.42 -7.79
N LYS A 154 17.64 1.52 -6.92
CA LYS A 154 17.53 1.73 -5.48
C LYS A 154 18.34 0.63 -4.78
N ASP A 155 19.14 1.00 -3.79
CA ASP A 155 19.87 0.02 -2.97
C ASP A 155 19.08 -0.40 -1.74
N LYS A 156 18.18 0.49 -1.30
CA LYS A 156 17.29 0.26 -0.16
C LYS A 156 15.93 0.91 -0.40
N LEU A 157 14.89 0.21 0.02
CA LEU A 157 13.54 0.77 0.10
C LEU A 157 12.98 0.54 1.50
N THR A 158 12.34 1.56 2.05
CA THR A 158 11.65 1.50 3.35
C THR A 158 10.21 1.88 3.13
N VAL A 159 9.31 1.07 3.70
CA VAL A 159 7.86 1.23 3.60
C VAL A 159 7.30 1.50 4.99
N SER A 160 6.36 2.43 5.08
CA SER A 160 5.56 2.71 6.30
C SER A 160 4.09 2.75 5.95
N ILE A 161 3.22 2.57 6.95
CA ILE A 161 1.80 2.86 6.77
C ILE A 161 1.65 4.34 6.41
N GLY A 162 0.78 4.62 5.46
CA GLY A 162 0.60 5.93 4.85
C GLY A 162 1.51 6.17 3.65
N ASP A 163 2.50 5.33 3.34
CA ASP A 163 3.29 5.46 2.12
C ASP A 163 2.45 5.05 0.90
N MET A 164 2.62 5.77 -0.21
CA MET A 164 2.32 5.27 -1.54
C MET A 164 3.39 4.26 -1.94
N MET A 165 2.96 3.04 -2.26
CA MET A 165 3.82 1.96 -2.73
C MET A 165 3.50 1.67 -4.20
N MET A 166 4.54 1.60 -5.03
CA MET A 166 4.43 1.21 -6.43
C MET A 166 5.12 -0.13 -6.62
N MET A 167 4.42 -1.09 -7.21
CA MET A 167 4.91 -2.44 -7.44
C MET A 167 4.43 -2.97 -8.79
N ALA A 168 5.21 -3.83 -9.39
CA ALA A 168 4.82 -4.57 -10.57
C ALA A 168 4.92 -6.07 -10.31
N GLY A 169 4.01 -6.85 -10.87
CA GLY A 169 4.01 -8.29 -10.71
C GLY A 169 3.24 -8.97 -11.82
N ARG A 170 3.27 -10.29 -11.81
CA ARG A 170 2.46 -11.10 -12.70
C ARG A 170 1.11 -11.37 -12.08
N VAL A 171 0.09 -11.50 -12.93
CA VAL A 171 -1.22 -11.91 -12.46
C VAL A 171 -1.16 -13.36 -11.98
N LYS A 172 -1.57 -13.59 -10.74
CA LYS A 172 -1.60 -14.90 -10.10
C LYS A 172 -3.02 -15.23 -9.67
N GLU A 173 -3.48 -16.41 -10.07
CA GLU A 173 -4.74 -16.97 -9.60
C GLU A 173 -4.55 -17.59 -8.22
N TYR A 174 -5.53 -17.39 -7.34
CA TYR A 174 -5.58 -18.06 -6.04
C TYR A 174 -7.01 -18.40 -5.67
N TYR A 175 -7.20 -19.46 -4.89
CA TYR A 175 -8.51 -19.85 -4.39
C TYR A 175 -8.82 -19.09 -3.10
N GLY A 176 -9.95 -18.38 -3.07
CA GLY A 176 -10.38 -17.63 -1.88
C GLY A 176 -11.88 -17.76 -1.64
N ARG A 177 -12.34 -17.38 -0.44
CA ARG A 177 -13.78 -17.33 -0.13
C ARG A 177 -14.47 -16.28 -0.99
N GLY A 178 -15.45 -16.74 -1.76
CA GLY A 178 -16.46 -16.10 -2.61
C GLY A 178 -17.19 -14.95 -1.97
N ASP A 179 -17.89 -14.18 -2.80
CA ASP A 179 -19.05 -13.48 -2.28
C ASP A 179 -20.02 -14.57 -1.84
N TYR A 180 -20.69 -14.41 -0.70
CA TYR A 180 -21.56 -15.44 -0.10
C TYR A 180 -20.84 -16.73 0.37
N GLY A 181 -19.51 -16.71 0.56
CA GLY A 181 -18.77 -17.78 1.24
C GLY A 181 -18.41 -19.00 0.38
N VAL A 182 -18.80 -19.05 -0.90
CA VAL A 182 -18.49 -20.13 -1.85
C VAL A 182 -17.03 -20.06 -2.31
N LYS A 183 -16.27 -21.16 -2.44
CA LYS A 183 -14.90 -21.08 -2.99
C LYS A 183 -14.92 -20.53 -4.42
N ALA A 184 -14.15 -19.47 -4.70
CA ALA A 184 -14.06 -18.87 -6.02
C ALA A 184 -12.59 -18.59 -6.38
N ILE A 185 -12.29 -18.63 -7.68
CA ILE A 185 -11.01 -18.17 -8.22
C ILE A 185 -10.95 -16.64 -8.01
N LYS A 186 -9.85 -16.18 -7.44
CA LYS A 186 -9.50 -14.76 -7.30
C LYS A 186 -8.20 -14.49 -8.03
N TYR A 187 -7.98 -13.21 -8.34
CA TYR A 187 -6.80 -12.74 -9.06
C TYR A 187 -6.06 -11.73 -8.20
N GLY A 188 -4.76 -11.93 -8.07
CA GLY A 188 -3.85 -11.05 -7.35
C GLY A 188 -2.56 -10.85 -8.15
N LEU A 189 -1.55 -10.28 -7.50
CA LEU A 189 -0.21 -10.17 -8.06
C LEU A 189 0.74 -11.11 -7.30
N GLY A 190 1.59 -11.82 -8.05
CA GLY A 190 2.73 -12.58 -7.54
C GLY A 190 4.01 -12.19 -8.26
N ASP A 191 5.13 -12.78 -7.84
CA ASP A 191 6.48 -12.49 -8.38
C ASP A 191 6.77 -10.97 -8.40
N LEU A 192 6.57 -10.33 -7.24
CA LEU A 192 6.52 -8.87 -7.15
C LEU A 192 7.91 -8.24 -7.25
N VAL A 193 7.95 -7.12 -7.98
CA VAL A 193 9.02 -6.15 -8.04
C VAL A 193 8.55 -4.89 -7.31
N LEU A 194 9.22 -4.55 -6.20
CA LEU A 194 8.99 -3.29 -5.51
C LEU A 194 9.71 -2.14 -6.23
N ILE A 195 8.94 -1.21 -6.80
CA ILE A 195 9.47 -0.13 -7.65
C ILE A 195 9.88 1.09 -6.83
N ASP A 196 8.99 1.59 -5.97
CA ASP A 196 9.25 2.69 -5.05
C ASP A 196 8.25 2.69 -3.88
N SER A 197 8.58 3.40 -2.80
CA SER A 197 7.70 3.59 -1.64
C SER A 197 7.96 4.93 -0.95
N GLY A 198 6.93 5.76 -0.78
CA GLY A 198 7.09 7.08 -0.19
C GLY A 198 5.85 7.95 -0.31
N MET A 199 6.01 9.27 -0.22
CA MET A 199 4.90 10.21 -0.45
C MET A 199 4.89 10.70 -1.89
N GLN A 200 3.72 10.89 -2.45
CA GLN A 200 3.58 11.50 -3.77
C GLN A 200 3.85 13.00 -3.68
N VAL A 201 4.78 13.46 -4.49
CA VAL A 201 5.19 14.86 -4.58
C VAL A 201 5.06 15.29 -6.02
N ARG A 202 4.38 16.40 -6.27
CA ARG A 202 4.24 16.95 -7.63
C ARG A 202 5.62 17.25 -8.19
N SER A 203 5.86 16.89 -9.44
CA SER A 203 7.15 17.16 -10.08
C SER A 203 7.38 18.68 -10.20
N ARG A 204 8.63 19.10 -9.95
CA ARG A 204 9.06 20.49 -10.10
C ARG A 204 9.00 20.96 -11.56
N VAL A 205 9.25 20.04 -12.49
CA VAL A 205 9.42 20.33 -13.94
C VAL A 205 8.09 20.17 -14.68
N ASP A 206 7.31 19.15 -14.35
CA ASP A 206 6.06 18.82 -15.03
C ASP A 206 4.95 18.68 -14.00
N LYS A 207 4.08 19.70 -13.92
CA LYS A 207 3.04 19.79 -12.89
C LYS A 207 1.96 18.71 -13.03
N GLU A 208 1.88 18.03 -14.17
CA GLU A 208 0.95 16.91 -14.40
C GLU A 208 1.54 15.55 -13.96
N LYS A 209 2.82 15.53 -13.58
CA LYS A 209 3.50 14.34 -13.08
C LYS A 209 3.75 14.44 -11.59
N TYR A 210 3.83 13.27 -10.96
CA TYR A 210 4.29 13.14 -9.58
C TYR A 210 5.54 12.26 -9.54
N THR A 211 6.32 12.43 -8.49
CA THR A 211 7.40 11.53 -8.09
C THR A 211 7.06 10.94 -6.73
N ILE A 212 7.60 9.76 -6.44
CA ILE A 212 7.53 9.17 -5.11
C ILE A 212 8.82 9.56 -4.39
N VAL A 213 8.68 10.37 -3.34
CA VAL A 213 9.79 10.83 -2.52
C VAL A 213 9.85 9.95 -1.29
N SER A 214 11.02 9.36 -1.03
CA SER A 214 11.21 8.38 0.04
C SER A 214 12.30 8.77 1.03
N ASN A 215 12.97 9.90 0.85
CA ASN A 215 14.03 10.40 1.74
C ASN A 215 13.47 11.29 2.86
N TYR A 216 12.57 10.76 3.69
CA TYR A 216 12.08 11.44 4.88
C TYR A 216 12.21 10.58 6.14
N PRO A 217 12.32 11.19 7.33
CA PRO A 217 12.59 10.47 8.57
C PRO A 217 11.36 9.72 9.05
N ARG A 218 11.25 8.44 8.65
CA ARG A 218 10.25 7.50 9.17
C ARG A 218 10.46 7.12 10.64
N LYS A 219 11.64 7.44 11.19
CA LYS A 219 12.08 7.05 12.54
C LYS A 219 11.81 5.56 12.76
N ASP A 220 11.03 5.25 13.78
CA ASP A 220 10.70 3.91 14.25
C ASP A 220 9.42 3.33 13.65
N ASP A 221 8.75 4.06 12.76
CA ASP A 221 7.40 3.75 12.26
C ASP A 221 7.38 2.99 10.92
N TRP A 222 8.51 2.38 10.55
CA TRP A 222 8.61 1.58 9.34
C TRP A 222 8.01 0.19 9.55
N VAL A 223 7.41 -0.37 8.50
CA VAL A 223 6.85 -1.73 8.51
C VAL A 223 7.66 -2.70 7.69
N LEU A 224 8.31 -2.23 6.63
CA LEU A 224 9.16 -3.06 5.77
C LEU A 224 10.44 -2.32 5.41
N LYS A 225 11.57 -3.03 5.44
CA LYS A 225 12.85 -2.59 4.89
C LYS A 225 13.38 -3.66 3.95
N CYS A 226 13.56 -3.30 2.68
CA CYS A 226 14.14 -4.15 1.65
C CYS A 226 15.52 -3.63 1.28
N GLU A 227 16.49 -4.53 1.20
CA GLU A 227 17.86 -4.24 0.79
C GLU A 227 18.18 -5.03 -0.49
N ARG A 228 18.79 -4.36 -1.46
CA ARG A 228 19.12 -4.97 -2.75
C ARG A 228 20.33 -5.87 -2.62
N ASN A 229 20.33 -6.98 -3.35
CA ASN A 229 21.55 -7.71 -3.62
C ASN A 229 22.44 -6.88 -4.56
N LEU A 230 23.62 -6.50 -4.06
CA LEU A 230 24.59 -5.69 -4.80
C LEU A 230 25.52 -6.55 -5.68
N ASN A 231 25.49 -7.88 -5.52
CA ASN A 231 26.29 -8.79 -6.35
C ASN A 231 25.75 -8.81 -7.80
N SER A 232 26.66 -8.78 -8.77
CA SER A 232 26.39 -8.59 -10.20
C SER A 232 25.47 -9.66 -10.82
N GLU A 233 25.54 -10.91 -10.34
CA GLU A 233 24.78 -12.05 -10.88
C GLU A 233 23.29 -12.04 -10.46
N ALA A 234 22.90 -11.20 -9.50
CA ALA A 234 21.57 -11.16 -8.91
C ALA A 234 20.94 -9.75 -8.98
N LYS A 235 21.21 -9.01 -10.06
CA LYS A 235 20.81 -7.61 -10.22
C LYS A 235 19.30 -7.42 -9.96
N GLY A 236 18.97 -6.63 -8.94
CA GLY A 236 17.59 -6.31 -8.57
C GLY A 236 16.90 -7.36 -7.69
N ARG A 237 17.52 -8.49 -7.36
CA ARG A 237 17.02 -9.39 -6.31
C ARG A 237 17.16 -8.73 -4.95
N ILE A 238 16.25 -9.03 -4.03
CA ILE A 238 16.36 -8.60 -2.64
C ILE A 238 17.29 -9.54 -1.89
N SER A 239 18.26 -8.99 -1.16
CA SER A 239 19.19 -9.76 -0.31
C SER A 239 18.67 -9.92 1.11
N ALA A 240 17.91 -8.93 1.60
CA ALA A 240 17.33 -8.97 2.93
C ALA A 240 15.98 -8.23 2.97
N ILE A 241 15.04 -8.84 3.68
CA ILE A 241 13.78 -8.21 4.08
C ILE A 241 13.74 -8.20 5.59
N ARG A 242 13.52 -7.01 6.17
CA ARG A 242 13.26 -6.84 7.60
C ARG A 242 11.85 -6.31 7.78
N TYR A 243 11.14 -6.90 8.73
CA TYR A 243 9.79 -6.51 9.11
C TYR A 243 9.80 -5.93 10.53
N ARG A 244 8.90 -4.98 10.78
CA ARG A 244 8.58 -4.48 12.11
C ARG A 244 7.08 -4.22 12.18
N GLU A 245 6.50 -4.48 13.34
CA GLU A 245 5.11 -4.09 13.62
C GLU A 245 4.95 -2.57 13.52
N SER A 246 3.86 -2.14 12.92
CA SER A 246 3.53 -0.71 12.84
C SER A 246 3.16 -0.17 14.22
N LEU A 247 3.38 1.12 14.45
CA LEU A 247 2.80 1.81 15.61
C LEU A 247 1.31 2.12 15.42
N TYR A 248 0.76 1.95 14.22
CA TYR A 248 -0.69 2.04 13.97
C TYR A 248 -1.37 0.68 14.14
N PRO A 249 -2.65 0.66 14.60
CA PRO A 249 -3.37 -0.59 14.84
C PRO A 249 -3.56 -1.37 13.54
N SER A 250 -3.35 -2.67 13.61
CA SER A 250 -3.57 -3.64 12.53
C SER A 250 -5.04 -3.83 12.19
N TYR A 251 -5.33 -4.39 11.01
CA TYR A 251 -6.70 -4.66 10.56
C TYR A 251 -7.48 -5.48 11.60
N LYS A 252 -6.83 -6.51 12.15
CA LYS A 252 -7.43 -7.38 13.16
C LYS A 252 -7.80 -6.63 14.43
N GLU A 253 -6.91 -5.76 14.92
CA GLU A 253 -7.17 -4.94 16.11
C GLU A 253 -8.35 -4.00 15.87
N ARG A 254 -8.43 -3.37 14.69
CA ARG A 254 -9.54 -2.49 14.31
C ARG A 254 -10.88 -3.23 14.28
N MET A 255 -10.92 -4.41 13.65
CA MET A 255 -12.14 -5.23 13.58
C MET A 255 -12.57 -5.73 14.96
N THR A 256 -11.62 -6.00 15.87
CA THR A 256 -11.92 -6.45 17.24
C THR A 256 -12.50 -5.33 18.10
N ILE A 257 -11.90 -4.13 18.06
CA ILE A 257 -12.38 -2.96 18.79
C ILE A 257 -13.82 -2.61 18.40
N ASN A 258 -14.17 -2.74 17.12
CA ASN A 258 -15.51 -2.39 16.65
C ASN A 258 -16.56 -3.45 17.02
N LYS A 259 -16.22 -4.74 17.05
CA LYS A 259 -17.13 -5.78 17.59
C LYS A 259 -17.53 -5.49 19.05
N LEU A 260 -16.60 -5.02 19.88
CA LEU A 260 -16.88 -4.63 21.26
C LEU A 260 -17.78 -3.39 21.36
N LYS A 261 -17.69 -2.44 20.42
CA LYS A 261 -18.58 -1.26 20.36
C LYS A 261 -19.99 -1.62 19.89
N VAL A 262 -20.13 -2.60 19.00
CA VAL A 262 -21.45 -3.07 18.52
C VAL A 262 -22.14 -3.90 19.62
N GLY A 263 -21.42 -4.76 20.34
CA GLY A 263 -21.97 -5.53 21.47
C GLY A 263 -22.58 -4.66 22.58
N ARG A 264 -21.96 -3.51 22.89
CA ARG A 264 -22.49 -2.55 23.88
C ARG A 264 -23.74 -1.79 23.44
N LYS A 265 -24.11 -1.82 22.16
CA LYS A 265 -25.34 -1.17 21.66
C LYS A 265 -26.57 -2.08 21.70
N PHE A 266 -26.40 -3.37 21.97
CA PHE A 266 -27.51 -4.33 22.10
C PHE A 266 -27.87 -4.65 23.56
N GLU A 267 -27.17 -4.03 24.54
CA GLU A 267 -27.45 -4.16 25.98
C GLU A 267 -28.09 -2.89 26.58
N LYS A 268 -28.91 -2.17 25.80
CA LYS A 268 -29.77 -1.11 26.34
C LYS A 268 -31.18 -1.21 25.81
#